data_AF-A0A956EDI6-F1
#
_entry.id   AF-A0A956EDI6-F1
#
_cell.length_a   1.000
_cell.length_b   1.000
_cell.length_c   1.000
_cell.angle_alpha   90.00
_cell.angle_beta   90.00
_cell.angle_gamma   90.00
#
_symmetry.space_group_name_H-M   'P 1'
#
loop_
_entity.id
_entity.type
_entity.pdbx_description
1 polymer ?
#
loop_
_entity_poly.entity_id
_entity_poly.type
_entity_poly.pdbx_seq_one_letter_code
_entity_poly.pdbx_strand_id
1 'polypeptide(L)'
;MRPYSCLLVVGLTLMGRSTAAQSGTEVEAADVSDASADTPSPPEDPSRTKARSLFMEGVARVKQAQWSEALASFEASQLLFPHATTTFNIGACERAMGRYTRARQALRRALAQADRGEGQLAPSLRVEANGYIAEIERLLVRLDVRLDTPGSRIAIDGRPLVDEGAEYSAGIAPPGLGAKAPGARFKV
;
A
#
# COMPACT_ATOMS: atom_id res chain seq x y z
N MET A 1 13.88 23.34 27.91
CA MET A 1 14.16 22.27 28.88
C MET A 1 13.33 21.03 28.53
N ARG A 2 13.91 20.08 27.79
CA ARG A 2 13.63 18.63 28.00
C ARG A 2 14.60 18.18 29.11
N PRO A 3 14.48 17.03 29.83
CA PRO A 3 13.98 15.70 29.41
C PRO A 3 13.20 14.98 30.56
N TYR A 4 12.63 13.76 30.49
CA TYR A 4 13.26 12.43 30.33
C TYR A 4 12.20 11.32 30.19
N SER A 5 12.57 10.30 29.42
CA SER A 5 11.95 8.98 29.33
C SER A 5 12.02 8.21 30.65
N CYS A 6 11.02 7.38 30.94
CA CYS A 6 11.11 6.31 31.94
C CYS A 6 10.93 4.96 31.21
N LEU A 7 12.06 4.35 30.87
CA LEU A 7 12.19 2.93 30.54
C LEU A 7 11.93 2.13 31.83
N LEU A 8 10.99 1.19 31.81
CA LEU A 8 10.82 0.21 32.89
C LEU A 8 11.27 -1.15 32.36
N VAL A 9 12.53 -1.48 32.65
CA VAL A 9 13.13 -2.80 32.43
C VAL A 9 12.86 -3.62 33.69
N VAL A 10 12.01 -4.64 33.59
CA VAL A 10 11.84 -5.61 34.67
C VAL A 10 12.83 -6.75 34.44
N GLY A 11 13.87 -6.77 35.26
CA GLY A 11 14.84 -7.85 35.32
C GLY A 11 14.24 -9.07 36.01
N LEU A 12 14.29 -10.22 35.34
CA LEU A 12 13.95 -11.51 35.91
C LEU A 12 15.24 -12.27 36.19
N THR A 13 15.64 -12.32 37.46
CA THR A 13 16.75 -13.14 37.95
C THR A 13 16.16 -14.35 38.66
N LEU A 14 16.45 -15.56 38.19
CA LEU A 14 16.27 -16.79 38.96
C LEU A 14 17.57 -17.62 38.88
N MET A 15 18.29 -17.68 40.00
CA MET A 15 19.32 -18.70 40.27
C MET A 15 18.64 -19.87 40.98
N GLY A 16 19.00 -21.13 40.67
CA GLY A 16 18.62 -22.25 41.52
C GLY A 16 18.79 -23.68 40.98
N ARG A 17 20.03 -24.18 40.94
CA ARG A 17 20.52 -25.54 41.29
C ARG A 17 19.80 -26.81 40.76
N SER A 18 20.51 -27.51 39.86
CA SER A 18 21.14 -28.85 40.04
C SER A 18 20.43 -29.95 40.84
N THR A 19 20.12 -31.09 40.17
CA THR A 19 20.58 -32.46 40.51
C THR A 19 20.32 -33.44 39.35
N ALA A 20 21.23 -34.41 39.20
CA ALA A 20 21.34 -35.39 38.12
C ALA A 20 20.33 -36.55 38.18
N ALA A 21 20.04 -37.15 37.02
CA ALA A 21 19.76 -38.58 36.88
C ALA A 21 20.04 -39.03 35.43
N GLN A 22 20.91 -40.03 35.29
CA GLN A 22 21.27 -40.70 34.04
C GLN A 22 20.30 -41.85 33.76
N SER A 23 19.83 -41.93 32.52
CA SER A 23 19.56 -43.16 31.76
C SER A 23 19.33 -42.68 30.32
N GLY A 24 20.12 -43.05 29.32
CA GLY A 24 20.58 -44.39 29.02
C GLY A 24 19.61 -45.02 28.01
N THR A 25 19.46 -44.40 26.82
CA THR A 25 18.97 -45.08 25.62
C THR A 25 19.70 -44.51 24.41
N GLU A 26 20.67 -45.29 23.98
CA GLU A 26 21.40 -45.21 22.72
C GLU A 26 20.38 -45.42 21.59
N VAL A 27 20.13 -44.40 20.77
CA VAL A 27 19.37 -44.55 19.52
C VAL A 27 20.38 -44.45 18.39
N GLU A 28 20.61 -45.63 17.84
CA GLU A 28 21.34 -45.99 16.63
C GLU A 28 21.11 -45.00 15.48
N ALA A 29 22.21 -44.55 14.91
CA ALA A 29 22.26 -43.70 13.73
C ALA A 29 22.20 -44.53 12.44
N ALA A 30 21.73 -43.85 11.38
CA ALA A 30 21.66 -44.26 9.97
C ALA A 30 20.43 -45.13 9.62
N ASP A 31 19.64 -44.83 8.60
CA ASP A 31 19.94 -44.15 7.34
C ASP A 31 18.67 -43.46 6.84
N VAL A 32 18.64 -42.12 6.85
CA VAL A 32 17.71 -41.36 6.02
C VAL A 32 18.60 -40.59 5.06
N SER A 33 18.91 -41.24 3.94
CA SER A 33 19.35 -40.61 2.72
C SER A 33 18.26 -39.64 2.25
N ASP A 34 18.26 -38.45 2.86
CA ASP A 34 17.58 -37.27 2.38
C ASP A 34 18.39 -36.77 1.17
N ALA A 35 18.20 -37.46 0.05
CA ALA A 35 18.45 -36.88 -1.25
C ALA A 35 17.39 -35.80 -1.48
N SER A 36 17.51 -34.69 -0.75
CA SER A 36 16.91 -33.43 -1.09
C SER A 36 17.48 -33.05 -2.45
N ALA A 37 16.75 -33.44 -3.49
CA ALA A 37 16.95 -33.02 -4.85
C ALA A 37 16.94 -31.48 -4.84
N ASP A 38 18.13 -30.90 -4.86
CA ASP A 38 18.38 -29.50 -5.19
C ASP A 38 17.95 -29.31 -6.64
N THR A 39 16.64 -29.16 -6.81
CA THR A 39 16.06 -28.75 -8.08
C THR A 39 16.28 -27.24 -8.11
N PRO A 40 17.17 -26.72 -8.97
CA PRO A 40 17.37 -25.28 -9.05
C PRO A 40 16.03 -24.65 -9.37
N SER A 41 15.58 -23.75 -8.49
CA SER A 41 14.38 -22.96 -8.73
C SER A 41 14.51 -22.28 -10.09
N PRO A 42 13.46 -22.29 -10.93
CA PRO A 42 13.53 -21.65 -12.24
C PRO A 42 13.95 -20.20 -12.07
N PRO A 43 14.76 -19.64 -13.00
CA PRO A 43 15.30 -18.30 -12.87
C PRO A 43 14.17 -17.29 -12.63
N GLU A 44 14.28 -16.50 -11.56
CA GLU A 44 13.31 -15.44 -11.26
C GLU A 44 13.17 -14.51 -12.48
N ASP A 45 11.93 -14.17 -12.83
CA ASP A 45 11.63 -13.20 -13.88
C ASP A 45 12.36 -11.86 -13.58
N PRO A 46 13.23 -11.37 -14.48
CA PRO A 46 13.99 -10.15 -14.26
C PRO A 46 13.09 -8.93 -13.95
N SER A 47 11.86 -8.92 -14.47
CA SER A 47 10.86 -7.87 -14.19
C SER A 47 10.41 -7.91 -12.74
N ARG A 48 10.21 -9.11 -12.18
CA ARG A 48 9.86 -9.31 -10.76
C ARG A 48 11.00 -8.91 -9.84
N THR A 49 12.24 -9.26 -10.17
CA THR A 49 13.42 -8.85 -9.40
C THR A 49 13.58 -7.33 -9.42
N LYS A 50 13.42 -6.68 -10.59
CA LYS A 50 13.48 -5.22 -10.70
C LYS A 50 12.35 -4.52 -9.95
N ALA A 51 11.12 -5.02 -10.04
CA ALA A 51 9.99 -4.50 -9.29
C ALA A 51 10.25 -4.55 -7.78
N ARG A 52 10.75 -5.68 -7.26
CA ARG A 52 11.10 -5.84 -5.84
C ARG A 52 12.16 -4.83 -5.39
N SER A 53 13.19 -4.59 -6.21
CA SER A 53 14.22 -3.58 -5.95
C SER A 53 13.63 -2.17 -5.85
N LEU A 54 12.77 -1.78 -6.80
CA LEU A 54 12.09 -0.48 -6.79
C LEU A 54 11.14 -0.33 -5.59
N PHE A 55 10.42 -1.40 -5.22
CA PHE A 55 9.59 -1.42 -4.03
C PHE A 55 10.42 -1.17 -2.75
N MET A 56 11.56 -1.85 -2.61
CA MET A 56 12.46 -1.65 -1.46
C MET A 56 13.04 -0.24 -1.42
N GLU A 57 13.37 0.34 -2.58
CA GLU A 57 13.77 1.75 -2.67
C GLU A 57 12.65 2.67 -2.17
N GLY A 58 11.42 2.48 -2.63
CA GLY A 58 10.25 3.23 -2.15
C GLY A 58 10.07 3.15 -0.64
N VAL A 59 10.21 1.95 -0.05
CA VAL A 59 10.16 1.75 1.41
C VAL A 59 11.28 2.52 2.12
N ALA A 60 12.50 2.53 1.58
CA ALA A 60 13.61 3.28 2.15
C ALA A 60 13.40 4.80 2.09
N ARG A 61 12.77 5.30 1.01
CA ARG A 61 12.39 6.71 0.85
C ARG A 61 11.27 7.13 1.80
N VAL A 62 10.26 6.28 2.01
CA VAL A 62 9.19 6.48 3.02
C VAL A 62 9.79 6.67 4.42
N LYS A 63 10.76 5.83 4.82
CA LYS A 63 11.44 5.96 6.12
C LYS A 63 12.16 7.29 6.30
N GLN A 64 12.53 7.95 5.21
CA GLN A 64 13.18 9.26 5.18
C GLN A 64 12.17 10.41 4.95
N ALA A 65 10.86 10.12 4.94
CA ALA A 65 9.80 11.06 4.60
C ALA A 65 9.95 11.72 3.20
N GLN A 66 10.66 11.07 2.28
CA GLN A 66 10.83 11.49 0.90
C GLN A 66 9.65 10.97 0.05
N TRP A 67 8.47 11.55 0.26
CA TRP A 67 7.20 11.02 -0.25
C TRP A 67 7.09 11.04 -1.78
N SER A 68 7.62 12.08 -2.43
CA SER A 68 7.62 12.20 -3.90
C SER A 68 8.47 11.14 -4.58
N GLU A 69 9.67 10.92 -4.07
CA GLU A 69 10.64 9.94 -4.55
C GLU A 69 10.13 8.53 -4.26
N ALA A 70 9.56 8.30 -3.07
CA ALA A 70 8.91 7.05 -2.73
C ALA A 70 7.77 6.72 -3.70
N LEU A 71 6.90 7.68 -3.99
CA LEU A 71 5.80 7.52 -4.94
C LEU A 71 6.33 7.09 -6.31
N ALA A 72 7.36 7.79 -6.83
CA ALA A 72 7.94 7.46 -8.12
C ALA A 72 8.50 6.02 -8.17
N SER A 73 9.20 5.58 -7.11
CA SER A 73 9.71 4.21 -7.01
C SER A 73 8.57 3.18 -6.96
N PHE A 74 7.50 3.44 -6.21
CA PHE A 74 6.35 2.53 -6.15
C PHE A 74 5.55 2.48 -7.46
N GLU A 75 5.37 3.61 -8.15
CA GLU A 75 4.72 3.64 -9.47
C GLU A 75 5.54 2.84 -10.50
N ALA A 76 6.86 3.00 -10.50
CA ALA A 76 7.75 2.21 -11.35
C ALA A 76 7.69 0.71 -11.01
N SER A 77 7.64 0.35 -9.72
CA SER A 77 7.44 -1.03 -9.30
C SER A 77 6.08 -1.57 -9.76
N GLN A 78 5.01 -0.80 -9.62
CA GLN A 78 3.64 -1.20 -9.96
C GLN A 78 3.46 -1.41 -11.46
N LEU A 79 4.18 -0.65 -12.30
CA LEU A 79 4.19 -0.82 -13.75
C LEU A 79 4.81 -2.16 -14.17
N LEU A 80 5.87 -2.58 -13.48
CA LEU A 80 6.57 -3.83 -13.79
C LEU A 80 5.85 -5.06 -13.22
N PHE A 81 5.36 -4.95 -11.99
CA PHE A 81 4.66 -6.04 -11.32
C PHE A 81 3.53 -5.50 -10.44
N PRO A 82 2.28 -5.51 -10.94
CA PRO A 82 1.13 -5.04 -10.20
C PRO A 82 0.91 -5.84 -8.91
N HIS A 83 0.82 -5.15 -7.77
CA HIS A 83 0.59 -5.81 -6.48
C HIS A 83 -0.19 -4.92 -5.50
N ALA A 84 -1.19 -5.48 -4.81
CA ALA A 84 -2.04 -4.74 -3.87
C ALA A 84 -1.26 -3.93 -2.82
N THR A 85 -0.20 -4.51 -2.22
CA THR A 85 0.66 -3.79 -1.26
C THR A 85 1.39 -2.59 -1.88
N THR A 86 1.85 -2.69 -3.13
CA THR A 86 2.49 -1.55 -3.82
C THR A 86 1.47 -0.43 -4.08
N THR A 87 0.26 -0.78 -4.50
CA THR A 87 -0.84 0.17 -4.66
C THR A 87 -1.23 0.86 -3.35
N PHE A 88 -1.24 0.13 -2.22
CA PHE A 88 -1.46 0.72 -0.91
C PHE A 88 -0.39 1.79 -0.59
N ASN A 89 0.88 1.47 -0.81
CA ASN A 89 1.98 2.41 -0.57
C ASN A 89 1.90 3.66 -1.48
N ILE A 90 1.45 3.52 -2.73
CA ILE A 90 1.12 4.66 -3.61
C ILE A 90 0.07 5.55 -2.94
N GLY A 91 -1.02 4.96 -2.45
CA GLY A 91 -2.09 5.69 -1.75
C GLY A 91 -1.60 6.38 -0.47
N ALA A 92 -0.75 5.73 0.31
CA ALA A 92 -0.15 6.30 1.51
C ALA A 92 0.79 7.49 1.20
N CYS A 93 1.59 7.40 0.14
CA CYS A 93 2.44 8.52 -0.30
C CYS A 93 1.61 9.71 -0.80
N GLU A 94 0.59 9.47 -1.62
CA GLU A 94 -0.31 10.53 -2.09
C GLU A 94 -1.03 11.20 -0.91
N ARG A 95 -1.42 10.43 0.10
CA ARG A 95 -2.01 10.96 1.34
C ARG A 95 -1.02 11.86 2.08
N ALA A 96 0.22 11.41 2.27
CA ALA A 96 1.25 12.18 2.96
C ALA A 96 1.55 13.53 2.27
N MET A 97 1.37 13.60 0.96
CA MET A 97 1.50 14.83 0.16
C MET A 97 0.22 15.68 0.08
N GLY A 98 -0.86 15.30 0.79
CA GLY A 98 -2.14 16.03 0.80
C GLY A 98 -2.97 15.87 -0.48
N ARG A 99 -2.62 14.92 -1.36
CA ARG A 99 -3.33 14.68 -2.64
C ARG A 99 -4.47 13.69 -2.41
N TYR A 100 -5.45 14.13 -1.63
CA TYR A 100 -6.44 13.27 -1.01
C TYR A 100 -7.36 12.53 -2.00
N THR A 101 -7.76 13.12 -3.12
CA THR A 101 -8.60 12.43 -4.13
C THR A 101 -7.86 11.24 -4.75
N ARG A 102 -6.59 11.42 -5.10
CA ARG A 102 -5.71 10.35 -5.61
C ARG A 102 -5.43 9.29 -4.57
N ALA A 103 -5.15 9.71 -3.34
CA ALA A 103 -4.93 8.80 -2.21
C ALA A 103 -6.14 7.88 -1.98
N ARG A 104 -7.36 8.45 -1.91
CA ARG A 104 -8.60 7.68 -1.77
C ARG A 104 -8.77 6.66 -2.87
N GLN A 105 -8.56 7.07 -4.13
CA GLN A 105 -8.68 6.17 -5.27
C GLN A 105 -7.66 5.02 -5.20
N ALA A 106 -6.39 5.32 -4.93
CA ALA A 106 -5.34 4.31 -4.83
C ALA A 106 -5.61 3.32 -3.68
N LEU A 107 -6.04 3.80 -2.51
CA LEU A 107 -6.38 2.94 -1.36
C LEU A 107 -7.58 2.02 -1.65
N ARG A 108 -8.65 2.54 -2.27
CA ARG A 108 -9.79 1.73 -2.73
C ARG A 108 -9.34 0.67 -3.75
N ARG A 109 -8.47 1.06 -4.69
CA ARG A 109 -7.89 0.13 -5.67
C ARG A 109 -7.05 -0.96 -5.00
N ALA A 110 -6.26 -0.64 -3.98
CA ALA A 110 -5.47 -1.64 -3.24
C ALA A 110 -6.36 -2.71 -2.58
N LEU A 111 -7.47 -2.29 -1.96
CA LEU A 111 -8.46 -3.20 -1.39
C LEU A 111 -9.09 -4.09 -2.47
N ALA A 112 -9.55 -3.49 -3.57
CA ALA A 112 -10.15 -4.22 -4.67
C ALA A 112 -9.18 -5.18 -5.39
N GLN A 113 -7.90 -4.84 -5.48
CA GLN A 113 -6.86 -5.75 -5.98
C GLN A 113 -6.70 -6.95 -5.05
N ALA A 114 -6.61 -6.70 -3.75
CA ALA A 114 -6.48 -7.77 -2.76
C ALA A 114 -7.70 -8.71 -2.75
N ASP A 115 -8.91 -8.18 -2.95
CA ASP A 115 -10.15 -8.97 -3.03
C ASP A 115 -10.23 -9.80 -4.32
N ARG A 116 -9.61 -9.34 -5.41
CA ARG A 116 -9.47 -10.09 -6.67
C ARG A 116 -8.28 -11.04 -6.70
N GLY A 117 -7.47 -11.10 -5.64
CA GLY A 117 -6.26 -11.93 -5.57
C GLY A 117 -5.06 -11.37 -6.34
N GLU A 118 -5.07 -10.10 -6.74
CA GLU A 118 -3.98 -9.40 -7.46
C GLU A 118 -2.89 -8.94 -6.48
N GLY A 119 -2.34 -9.89 -5.72
CA GLY A 119 -1.35 -9.67 -4.68
C GLY A 119 -1.95 -9.62 -3.27
N GLN A 120 -1.16 -10.05 -2.29
CA GLN A 120 -1.58 -10.05 -0.91
C GLN A 120 -1.57 -8.63 -0.34
N LEU A 121 -2.59 -8.31 0.43
CA LEU A 121 -2.61 -7.16 1.34
C LEU A 121 -2.84 -7.70 2.75
N ALA A 122 -1.91 -7.42 3.66
CA ALA A 122 -2.00 -7.91 5.04
C ALA A 122 -3.27 -7.37 5.73
N PRO A 123 -3.90 -8.12 6.66
CA PRO A 123 -5.10 -7.67 7.36
C PRO A 123 -4.93 -6.31 8.07
N SER A 124 -3.76 -6.05 8.65
CA SER A 124 -3.44 -4.76 9.26
C SER A 124 -3.47 -3.61 8.25
N LEU A 125 -2.90 -3.81 7.06
CA LEU A 125 -2.92 -2.82 5.98
C LEU A 125 -4.32 -2.59 5.41
N ARG A 126 -5.19 -3.62 5.42
CA ARG A 126 -6.62 -3.45 5.08
C ARG A 126 -7.33 -2.53 6.07
N VAL A 127 -7.08 -2.70 7.38
CA VAL A 127 -7.62 -1.83 8.41
C VAL A 127 -7.10 -0.40 8.24
N GLU A 128 -5.80 -0.25 8.02
CA GLU A 128 -5.15 1.05 7.80
C GLU A 128 -5.69 1.77 6.56
N ALA A 129 -5.84 1.05 5.43
CA ALA A 129 -6.40 1.61 4.20
C ALA A 129 -7.82 2.15 4.41
N ASN A 130 -8.68 1.38 5.10
CA ASN A 130 -10.04 1.83 5.44
C ASN A 130 -10.01 3.04 6.38
N GLY A 131 -9.11 3.07 7.36
CA GLY A 131 -8.91 4.21 8.24
C GLY A 131 -8.52 5.48 7.48
N TYR A 132 -7.57 5.38 6.55
CA TYR A 132 -7.17 6.50 5.69
C TYR A 132 -8.29 6.97 4.77
N ILE A 133 -9.06 6.05 4.18
CA ILE A 133 -10.22 6.40 3.36
C ILE A 133 -11.24 7.18 4.20
N ALA A 134 -11.59 6.70 5.40
CA ALA A 134 -12.54 7.36 6.29
C ALA A 134 -12.05 8.74 6.76
N GLU A 135 -10.75 8.91 6.98
CA GLU A 135 -10.17 10.21 7.26
C GLU A 135 -10.28 11.16 6.06
N ILE A 136 -9.87 10.70 4.88
CA ILE A 136 -9.90 11.47 3.64
C ILE A 136 -11.32 11.90 3.29
N GLU A 137 -12.32 11.03 3.47
CA GLU A 137 -13.72 11.35 3.19
C GLU A 137 -14.26 12.50 4.04
N ARG A 138 -13.68 12.78 5.22
CA ARG A 138 -14.03 13.96 6.04
C ARG A 138 -13.31 15.24 5.61
N LEU A 139 -12.24 15.12 4.83
CA LEU A 139 -11.45 16.24 4.32
C LEU A 139 -11.90 16.69 2.93
N LEU A 140 -12.47 15.78 2.13
CA LEU A 140 -12.94 16.08 0.79
C LEU A 140 -14.29 16.81 0.80
N VAL A 141 -14.38 17.87 0.00
CA VAL A 141 -15.63 18.56 -0.30
C VAL A 141 -16.40 17.76 -1.34
N ARG A 142 -17.73 17.69 -1.18
CA ARG A 142 -18.65 17.14 -2.18
C ARG A 142 -19.45 18.28 -2.82
N LEU A 143 -19.60 18.25 -4.14
CA LEU A 143 -20.29 19.26 -4.93
C LEU A 143 -21.48 18.64 -5.70
N ASP A 144 -22.63 19.30 -5.64
CA ASP A 144 -23.75 19.04 -6.55
C ASP A 144 -23.69 20.03 -7.72
N VAL A 145 -23.25 19.57 -8.89
CA VAL A 145 -23.07 20.42 -10.07
C VAL A 145 -24.34 20.45 -10.91
N ARG A 146 -24.70 21.64 -11.39
CA ARG A 146 -25.80 21.86 -12.36
C ARG A 146 -25.29 22.61 -13.57
N LEU A 147 -25.63 22.12 -14.76
CA LEU A 147 -25.26 22.71 -16.04
C LEU A 147 -26.51 22.97 -16.88
N ASP A 148 -26.69 24.21 -17.31
CA ASP A 148 -27.85 24.61 -18.12
C ASP A 148 -27.64 24.34 -19.62
N THR A 149 -26.39 24.20 -20.06
CA THR A 149 -26.05 23.95 -21.47
C THR A 149 -25.64 22.50 -21.68
N PRO A 150 -26.46 21.70 -22.40
CA PRO A 150 -26.11 20.33 -22.75
C PRO A 150 -24.78 20.25 -23.52
N GLY A 151 -23.97 19.22 -23.23
CA GLY A 151 -22.69 19.02 -23.93
C GLY A 151 -21.55 19.93 -23.47
N SER A 152 -21.76 20.75 -22.44
CA SER A 152 -20.70 21.54 -21.80
C SER A 152 -19.54 20.65 -21.35
N ARG A 153 -18.33 21.19 -21.40
CA ARG A 153 -17.12 20.53 -20.90
C ARG A 153 -16.77 21.11 -19.54
N ILE A 154 -16.41 20.25 -18.59
CA ILE A 154 -16.05 20.66 -17.24
C ILE A 154 -14.65 20.16 -16.89
N ALA A 155 -13.88 21.06 -16.28
CA ALA A 155 -12.62 20.78 -15.61
C ALA A 155 -12.65 21.47 -14.25
N ILE A 156 -12.03 20.86 -13.25
CA ILE A 156 -11.74 21.47 -11.96
C ILE A 156 -10.22 21.56 -11.85
N ASP A 157 -9.71 22.76 -11.57
CA ASP A 157 -8.27 23.07 -11.52
C ASP A 157 -7.51 22.65 -12.79
N GLY A 158 -8.14 22.86 -13.95
CA GLY A 158 -7.57 22.49 -15.24
C GLY A 158 -7.40 20.98 -15.43
N ARG A 159 -8.17 20.16 -14.70
CA ARG A 159 -8.18 18.69 -14.84
C ARG A 159 -9.60 18.21 -15.12
N PRO A 160 -9.79 17.29 -16.10
CA PRO A 160 -11.08 16.68 -16.33
C PRO A 160 -11.52 15.82 -15.14
N LEU A 161 -12.83 15.70 -14.97
CA LEU A 161 -13.41 14.81 -13.98
C LEU A 161 -13.19 13.34 -14.39
N VAL A 162 -12.95 12.49 -13.39
CA VAL A 162 -12.86 11.03 -13.55
C VAL A 162 -14.17 10.42 -13.08
N ASP A 163 -14.75 9.54 -13.89
CA ASP A 163 -15.94 8.77 -13.52
C ASP A 163 -15.56 7.62 -12.58
N GLU A 164 -16.11 7.60 -11.37
CA GLU A 164 -15.93 6.51 -10.39
C GLU A 164 -17.23 5.69 -10.21
N GLY A 165 -18.16 5.76 -11.17
CA GLY A 165 -19.40 5.02 -11.24
C GLY A 165 -20.57 5.71 -10.53
N ALA A 166 -20.46 5.90 -9.21
CA ALA A 166 -21.52 6.56 -8.42
C ALA A 166 -21.35 8.07 -8.32
N GLU A 167 -20.11 8.56 -8.45
CA GLU A 167 -19.72 9.96 -8.37
C GLU A 167 -18.58 10.25 -9.33
N TYR A 168 -18.35 11.53 -9.60
CA TYR A 168 -17.17 11.99 -10.32
C TYR A 168 -16.12 12.46 -9.32
N SER A 169 -14.84 12.37 -9.69
CA SER A 169 -13.73 12.85 -8.86
C SER A 169 -12.88 13.86 -9.63
N ALA A 170 -12.56 14.97 -8.96
CA ALA A 170 -11.60 15.96 -9.46
C ALA A 170 -10.16 15.66 -9.01
N GLY A 171 -9.18 16.28 -9.67
CA GLY A 171 -7.77 16.24 -9.26
C GLY A 171 -7.02 14.92 -9.52
N ILE A 172 -7.70 13.88 -10.01
CA ILE A 172 -7.09 12.59 -10.33
C ILE A 172 -6.41 12.64 -11.70
N ALA A 173 -7.16 12.98 -12.74
CA ALA A 173 -6.68 13.02 -14.11
C ALA A 173 -5.49 13.99 -14.29
N PRO A 174 -4.60 13.75 -15.27
CA PRO A 174 -3.59 14.72 -15.66
C PRO A 174 -4.20 16.08 -16.04
N PRO A 175 -3.42 17.18 -15.96
CA PRO A 175 -3.86 18.47 -16.47
C PRO A 175 -4.29 18.38 -17.95
N GLY A 176 -5.38 19.04 -18.30
CA GLY A 176 -5.92 19.00 -19.65
C GLY A 176 -7.27 19.70 -19.79
N LEU A 177 -7.77 19.73 -21.02
CA LEU A 177 -9.10 20.27 -21.30
C LEU A 177 -10.16 19.47 -20.55
N GLY A 178 -11.23 20.14 -20.14
CA GLY A 178 -12.37 19.50 -19.50
C GLY A 178 -12.97 18.37 -20.32
N ALA A 179 -13.56 17.40 -19.65
CA ALA A 179 -14.30 16.31 -20.29
C ALA A 179 -15.76 16.74 -20.51
N LYS A 180 -16.45 16.10 -21.46
CA LYS A 180 -17.89 16.31 -21.64
C LYS A 180 -18.59 15.97 -20.33
N ALA A 181 -19.44 16.88 -19.86
CA ALA A 181 -20.19 16.66 -18.65
C ALA A 181 -21.13 15.45 -18.81
N PRO A 182 -21.28 14.63 -17.76
CA PRO A 182 -22.08 13.40 -17.82
C PRO A 182 -23.59 13.68 -17.95
N GLY A 183 -24.03 14.86 -17.53
CA GLY A 183 -25.41 15.29 -17.66
C GLY A 183 -25.61 16.70 -17.11
N ALA A 184 -26.87 17.13 -17.08
CA ALA A 184 -27.25 18.44 -16.54
C ALA A 184 -27.07 18.53 -15.02
N ARG A 185 -27.04 17.39 -14.30
CA ARG A 185 -26.82 17.32 -12.85
C ARG A 185 -26.00 16.10 -12.49
N PHE A 186 -24.98 16.26 -11.64
CA PHE A 186 -24.13 15.17 -11.17
C PHE A 186 -23.38 15.58 -9.89
N LYS A 187 -22.80 14.59 -9.20
CA LYS A 187 -22.03 14.78 -7.96
C LYS A 187 -20.53 14.69 -8.25
N VAL A 188 -19.74 15.55 -7.60
CA VAL A 188 -18.26 15.56 -7.62
C VAL A 188 -17.70 15.52 -6.21
#